data_AF-A0A2D6A0Z3-F1
#
_entry.id   AF-A0A2D6A0Z3-F1
#
_cell.length_a   1.000
_cell.length_b   1.000
_cell.length_c   1.000
_cell.angle_alpha   90.00
_cell.angle_beta   90.00
_cell.angle_gamma   90.00
#
_symmetry.space_group_name_H-M   'P 1'
#
loop_
_entity.id
_entity.type
_entity.pdbx_description
1 polymer ?
#
loop_
_entity_poly.entity_id
_entity_poly.type
_entity_poly.pdbx_seq_one_letter_code
_entity_poly.pdbx_strand_id
1 'polypeptide(L)'
;MKSYIFGHTVTGCPIPAYQFGSQGPRVLILGGVHGDEKEGVIAAHGLLDKFIEGFSYNLQLTLVPMFNFDGVVNGQRKNANGVDLNRNLPTKDWTNDVEEPRYYPGPEPTSEPENKALVEFLKNEKPSYIFSLHSWKPLLNTNGRCEPESEIISKRTGYELKDSIGYPTPGCLGTYTGLERDIPTLTYEIEKGLDAESILRVHVPAILEALKSTQDRRS
;
A
#
# COMPACT_ATOMS: atom_id res chain seq x y z
N MET A 1 -8.30 -16.98 8.79
CA MET A 1 -8.03 -16.32 7.51
C MET A 1 -9.21 -16.54 6.58
N LYS A 2 -9.65 -15.52 5.86
CA LYS A 2 -10.56 -15.65 4.71
C LYS A 2 -9.86 -15.09 3.48
N SER A 3 -9.77 -15.85 2.39
CA SER A 3 -9.30 -15.34 1.10
C SER A 3 -10.48 -14.94 0.23
N TYR A 4 -10.29 -13.92 -0.62
CA TYR A 4 -11.28 -13.49 -1.60
C TYR A 4 -10.60 -12.75 -2.77
N ILE A 5 -11.36 -12.48 -3.82
CA ILE A 5 -10.91 -11.69 -4.96
C ILE A 5 -11.20 -10.22 -4.66
N PHE A 6 -10.14 -9.41 -4.55
CA PHE A 6 -10.23 -7.97 -4.31
C PHE A 6 -10.82 -7.23 -5.52
N GLY A 7 -10.45 -7.69 -6.71
CA GLY A 7 -10.81 -7.13 -8.00
C GLY A 7 -10.14 -7.94 -9.11
N HIS A 8 -10.16 -7.40 -10.33
CA HIS A 8 -9.43 -7.99 -11.45
C HIS A 8 -8.54 -6.93 -12.07
N THR A 9 -7.39 -7.36 -12.61
CA THR A 9 -6.51 -6.49 -13.38
C THR A 9 -7.06 -6.21 -14.77
N VAL A 10 -6.39 -5.33 -15.52
CA VAL A 10 -6.70 -5.05 -16.93
C VAL A 10 -6.77 -6.33 -17.78
N THR A 11 -5.88 -7.30 -17.57
CA THR A 11 -5.90 -8.56 -18.32
C THR A 11 -6.96 -9.56 -17.84
N GLY A 12 -7.73 -9.21 -16.79
CA GLY A 12 -8.73 -10.08 -16.18
C GLY A 12 -8.16 -11.07 -15.16
N CYS A 13 -6.90 -10.93 -14.75
CA CYS A 13 -6.34 -11.74 -13.67
C CYS A 13 -6.97 -11.35 -12.32
N PRO A 14 -7.35 -12.31 -11.46
CA PRO A 14 -7.87 -12.00 -10.13
C PRO A 14 -6.77 -11.41 -9.26
N ILE A 15 -7.12 -10.40 -8.45
CA ILE A 15 -6.25 -9.79 -7.44
C ILE A 15 -6.57 -10.45 -6.09
N PRO A 16 -5.73 -11.35 -5.55
CA PRO A 16 -6.05 -12.05 -4.30
C PRO A 16 -5.90 -11.12 -3.08
N ALA A 17 -6.86 -11.20 -2.17
CA ALA A 17 -6.82 -10.56 -0.86
C ALA A 17 -7.02 -11.58 0.27
N TYR A 18 -6.41 -11.28 1.42
CA TYR A 18 -6.46 -12.11 2.62
C TYR A 18 -6.92 -11.28 3.81
N GLN A 19 -8.00 -11.72 4.45
CA GLN A 19 -8.57 -11.10 5.63
C GLN A 19 -8.20 -11.89 6.90
N PHE A 20 -7.76 -11.15 7.92
CA PHE A 20 -7.36 -11.64 9.23
C PHE A 20 -8.06 -10.86 10.34
N GLY A 21 -8.34 -11.57 11.44
CA GLY A 21 -9.12 -11.05 12.55
C GLY A 21 -10.56 -10.69 12.17
N SER A 22 -11.34 -10.27 13.16
CA SER A 22 -12.77 -9.99 13.01
C SER A 22 -13.29 -8.87 13.92
N GLN A 23 -12.41 -8.29 14.72
CA GLN A 23 -12.72 -7.29 15.75
C GLN A 23 -11.67 -6.18 15.71
N GLY A 24 -12.01 -5.03 16.28
CA GLY A 24 -11.12 -3.88 16.35
C GLY A 24 -10.96 -3.12 15.02
N PRO A 25 -9.96 -2.21 14.95
CA PRO A 25 -9.77 -1.31 13.83
C PRO A 25 -9.51 -2.02 12.49
N ARG A 26 -9.97 -1.41 11.39
CA ARG A 26 -9.76 -1.95 10.04
C ARG A 26 -8.45 -1.44 9.46
N VAL A 27 -7.63 -2.34 8.94
CA VAL A 27 -6.30 -2.02 8.40
C VAL A 27 -6.18 -2.59 7.00
N LEU A 28 -5.66 -1.79 6.07
CA LEU A 28 -5.29 -2.26 4.74
C LEU A 28 -3.76 -2.28 4.61
N ILE A 29 -3.22 -3.38 4.11
CA ILE A 29 -1.82 -3.47 3.68
C ILE A 29 -1.80 -3.80 2.19
N LEU A 30 -1.18 -2.94 1.40
CA LEU A 30 -1.02 -3.08 -0.05
C LEU A 30 0.46 -3.29 -0.39
N GLY A 31 0.76 -4.33 -1.15
CA GLY A 31 2.04 -4.53 -1.83
C GLY A 31 1.87 -4.50 -3.34
N GLY A 32 2.93 -4.14 -4.06
CA GLY A 32 2.96 -4.23 -5.52
C GLY A 32 1.97 -3.30 -6.21
N VAL A 33 1.77 -2.08 -5.70
CA VAL A 33 1.03 -1.04 -6.44
C VAL A 33 1.81 -0.66 -7.71
N HIS A 34 3.13 -0.56 -7.59
CA HIS A 34 4.03 -0.59 -8.74
C HIS A 34 4.64 -1.99 -8.89
N GLY A 35 4.58 -2.56 -10.09
CA GLY A 35 5.03 -3.93 -10.31
C GLY A 35 6.55 -4.13 -10.38
N ASP A 36 7.33 -3.06 -10.54
CA ASP A 36 8.80 -3.09 -10.52
C ASP A 36 9.40 -2.84 -9.12
N GLU A 37 8.57 -2.87 -8.07
CA GLU A 37 8.92 -2.67 -6.66
C GLU A 37 8.76 -3.99 -5.89
N LYS A 38 9.64 -4.94 -6.22
CA LYS A 38 9.60 -6.31 -5.68
C LYS A 38 9.74 -6.35 -4.16
N GLU A 39 10.40 -5.38 -3.55
CA GLU A 39 10.69 -5.38 -2.12
C GLU A 39 9.42 -5.20 -1.29
N GLY A 40 8.48 -4.36 -1.75
CA GLY A 40 7.14 -4.25 -1.18
C GLY A 40 6.32 -5.54 -1.29
N VAL A 41 6.42 -6.25 -2.42
CA VAL A 41 5.76 -7.56 -2.62
C VAL A 41 6.34 -8.63 -1.69
N ILE A 42 7.68 -8.68 -1.55
CA ILE A 42 8.36 -9.61 -0.65
C ILE A 42 7.95 -9.35 0.81
N ALA A 43 7.93 -8.09 1.24
CA ALA A 43 7.47 -7.73 2.58
C ALA A 43 6.01 -8.12 2.81
N ALA A 44 5.13 -7.90 1.83
CA ALA A 44 3.72 -8.28 1.93
C ALA A 44 3.53 -9.80 2.03
N HIS A 45 4.27 -10.60 1.25
CA HIS A 45 4.23 -12.06 1.39
C HIS A 45 4.83 -12.54 2.71
N GLY A 46 5.92 -11.92 3.20
CA GLY A 46 6.46 -12.24 4.52
C GLY A 46 5.48 -11.96 5.66
N LEU A 47 4.66 -10.90 5.54
CA LEU A 47 3.55 -10.64 6.45
C LEU A 47 2.47 -11.71 6.34
N LEU A 48 2.10 -12.11 5.11
CA LEU A 48 1.13 -13.18 4.89
C LEU A 48 1.56 -14.47 5.58
N ASP A 49 2.82 -14.89 5.41
CA ASP A 49 3.38 -16.08 6.06
C ASP A 49 3.26 -15.99 7.58
N LYS A 50 3.61 -14.84 8.17
CA LYS A 50 3.51 -14.61 9.62
C LYS A 50 2.07 -14.64 10.12
N PHE A 51 1.13 -14.08 9.37
CA PHE A 51 -0.29 -14.10 9.74
C PHE A 51 -0.92 -15.49 9.60
N ILE A 52 -0.43 -16.32 8.69
CA ILE A 52 -0.83 -17.74 8.57
C ILE A 52 -0.29 -18.55 9.75
N GLU A 53 0.95 -18.31 10.18
CA GLU A 53 1.52 -18.94 11.40
C GLU A 53 0.70 -18.58 12.65
N GLY A 54 0.25 -17.33 12.76
CA GLY A 54 -0.64 -16.89 13.83
C GLY A 54 -1.05 -15.43 13.71
N PHE A 55 -2.31 -15.15 14.03
CA PHE A 55 -2.85 -13.79 14.03
C PHE A 55 -3.50 -13.48 15.38
N SER A 56 -2.78 -12.77 16.24
CA SER A 56 -3.19 -12.44 17.61
C SER A 56 -3.50 -10.95 17.82
N TYR A 57 -3.74 -10.21 16.74
CA TYR A 57 -4.09 -8.79 16.80
C TYR A 57 -5.62 -8.63 16.89
N ASN A 58 -6.08 -7.67 17.71
CA ASN A 58 -7.43 -7.15 17.70
C ASN A 58 -7.61 -6.15 16.53
N LEU A 59 -7.49 -6.66 15.30
CA LEU A 59 -7.62 -5.90 14.06
C LEU A 59 -8.52 -6.65 13.08
N GLN A 60 -9.16 -5.90 12.19
CA GLN A 60 -9.76 -6.40 10.95
C GLN A 60 -8.80 -6.05 9.80
N LEU A 61 -7.81 -6.91 9.57
CA LEU A 61 -6.74 -6.64 8.61
C LEU A 61 -7.05 -7.26 7.25
N THR A 62 -6.95 -6.47 6.18
CA THR A 62 -6.92 -6.92 4.80
C THR A 62 -5.52 -6.73 4.23
N LEU A 63 -4.94 -7.81 3.68
CA LEU A 63 -3.65 -7.81 3.01
C LEU A 63 -3.85 -8.15 1.52
N VAL A 64 -3.29 -7.31 0.65
CA VAL A 64 -3.25 -7.50 -0.80
C VAL A 64 -1.78 -7.47 -1.23
N PRO A 65 -1.12 -8.63 -1.40
CA PRO A 65 0.34 -8.66 -1.62
C PRO A 65 0.80 -8.15 -3.00
N MET A 66 -0.05 -8.28 -4.02
CA MET A 66 0.25 -7.92 -5.40
C MET A 66 -0.97 -7.23 -6.01
N PHE A 67 -1.10 -5.93 -5.75
CA PHE A 67 -2.24 -5.14 -6.23
C PHE A 67 -2.23 -5.00 -7.77
N ASN A 68 -1.09 -4.61 -8.33
CA ASN A 68 -0.84 -4.59 -9.77
C ASN A 68 -0.29 -5.93 -10.23
N PHE A 69 -1.10 -7.00 -10.19
CA PHE A 69 -0.63 -8.34 -10.54
C PHE A 69 0.00 -8.40 -11.94
N ASP A 70 -0.61 -7.74 -12.93
CA ASP A 70 -0.07 -7.63 -14.29
C ASP A 70 1.32 -6.97 -14.32
N GLY A 71 1.50 -5.85 -13.62
CA GLY A 71 2.79 -5.18 -13.53
C GLY A 71 3.83 -6.04 -12.80
N VAL A 72 3.44 -6.69 -11.69
CA VAL A 72 4.35 -7.51 -10.88
C VAL A 72 4.90 -8.68 -11.69
N VAL A 73 4.06 -9.43 -12.39
CA VAL A 73 4.53 -10.59 -13.20
C VAL A 73 5.41 -10.17 -14.37
N ASN A 74 5.26 -8.93 -14.85
CA ASN A 74 6.06 -8.37 -15.95
C ASN A 74 7.25 -7.52 -15.48
N GLY A 75 7.43 -7.32 -14.16
CA GLY A 75 8.46 -6.43 -13.62
C GLY A 75 8.31 -4.97 -14.08
N GLN A 76 7.08 -4.51 -14.29
CA GLN A 76 6.77 -3.18 -14.80
C GLN A 76 6.10 -2.32 -13.72
N ARG A 77 6.52 -1.06 -13.62
CA ARG A 77 5.88 -0.10 -12.70
C ARG A 77 4.38 -0.02 -12.91
N LYS A 78 3.99 0.17 -14.17
CA LYS A 78 2.63 0.50 -14.59
C LYS A 78 1.81 -0.78 -14.77
N ASN A 79 0.49 -0.67 -14.80
CA ASN A 79 -0.37 -1.82 -15.11
C ASN A 79 -0.33 -2.16 -16.61
N ALA A 80 -1.14 -3.12 -17.07
CA ALA A 80 -1.13 -3.55 -18.47
C ALA A 80 -1.60 -2.48 -19.49
N ASN A 81 -2.33 -1.45 -19.05
CA ASN A 81 -2.65 -0.28 -19.88
C ASN A 81 -1.52 0.77 -19.88
N GLY A 82 -0.43 0.53 -19.16
CA GLY A 82 0.66 1.49 -19.04
C GLY A 82 0.32 2.69 -18.16
N VAL A 83 -0.63 2.55 -17.22
CA VAL A 83 -1.01 3.56 -16.22
C VAL A 83 -0.28 3.35 -14.90
N ASP A 84 0.22 4.43 -14.31
CA ASP A 84 0.72 4.45 -12.93
C ASP A 84 -0.49 4.46 -11.97
N LEU A 85 -0.76 3.32 -11.33
CA LEU A 85 -1.90 3.16 -10.41
C LEU A 85 -1.84 4.12 -9.21
N ASN A 86 -0.64 4.60 -8.84
CA ASN A 86 -0.47 5.60 -7.78
C ASN A 86 -0.46 7.05 -8.32
N ARG A 87 -1.05 7.25 -9.50
CA ARG A 87 -1.45 8.55 -10.07
C ARG A 87 -2.90 8.52 -10.59
N ASN A 88 -3.61 7.40 -10.43
CA ASN A 88 -4.92 7.19 -11.02
C ASN A 88 -6.08 7.38 -10.03
N LEU A 89 -5.85 7.75 -8.77
CA LEU A 89 -6.95 7.92 -7.80
C LEU A 89 -7.69 9.26 -8.00
N PRO A 90 -8.98 9.35 -7.61
CA PRO A 90 -9.82 10.53 -7.84
C PRO A 90 -9.59 11.57 -6.75
N THR A 91 -8.37 12.08 -6.66
CA THR A 91 -8.00 13.20 -5.80
C THR A 91 -8.40 14.52 -6.45
N LYS A 92 -8.51 15.58 -5.66
CA LYS A 92 -8.80 16.93 -6.15
C LYS A 92 -7.65 17.51 -6.97
N ASP A 93 -6.43 17.06 -6.71
CA ASP A 93 -5.22 17.46 -7.42
C ASP A 93 -4.90 16.56 -8.63
N TRP A 94 -5.73 15.55 -8.94
CA TRP A 94 -5.53 14.71 -10.11
C TRP A 94 -5.45 15.56 -11.39
N THR A 95 -4.46 15.28 -12.23
CA THR A 95 -4.27 15.96 -13.51
C THR A 95 -3.78 14.96 -14.55
N ASN A 96 -4.13 15.21 -15.81
CA ASN A 96 -3.57 14.51 -16.97
C ASN A 96 -2.31 15.20 -17.53
N ASP A 97 -1.84 16.27 -16.89
CA ASP A 97 -0.57 16.91 -17.19
C ASP A 97 0.59 16.06 -16.63
N VAL A 98 1.28 15.35 -17.53
CA VAL A 98 2.30 14.38 -17.16
C VAL A 98 3.69 14.94 -17.41
N GLU A 99 4.46 15.18 -16.34
CA GLU A 99 5.85 15.63 -16.44
C GLU A 99 6.77 14.56 -17.06
N GLU A 100 6.56 13.28 -16.71
CA GLU A 100 7.35 12.15 -17.21
C GLU A 100 6.47 10.96 -17.61
N PRO A 101 6.73 10.27 -18.74
CA PRO A 101 5.92 9.12 -19.20
C PRO A 101 5.77 7.97 -18.20
N ARG A 102 6.67 7.89 -17.20
CA ARG A 102 6.62 6.94 -16.09
C ARG A 102 5.44 7.19 -15.14
N TYR A 103 4.93 8.43 -15.06
CA TYR A 103 3.86 8.86 -14.17
C TYR A 103 2.51 9.03 -14.88
N TYR A 104 2.33 8.40 -16.05
CA TYR A 104 1.07 8.51 -16.79
C TYR A 104 -0.13 8.10 -15.93
N PRO A 105 -1.07 9.01 -15.62
CA PRO A 105 -2.13 8.82 -14.63
C PRO A 105 -3.37 8.12 -15.19
N GLY A 106 -3.38 7.79 -16.49
CA GLY A 106 -4.56 7.30 -17.20
C GLY A 106 -5.39 8.43 -17.84
N PRO A 107 -6.41 8.07 -18.63
CA PRO A 107 -7.23 9.04 -19.38
C PRO A 107 -8.17 9.87 -18.49
N GLU A 108 -8.55 9.35 -17.33
CA GLU A 108 -9.44 9.99 -16.35
C GLU A 108 -9.16 9.40 -14.96
N PRO A 109 -9.51 10.09 -13.85
CA PRO A 109 -9.31 9.54 -12.52
C PRO A 109 -10.14 8.26 -12.34
N THR A 110 -9.52 7.23 -11.75
CA THR A 110 -10.08 5.90 -11.49
C THR A 110 -10.52 5.21 -12.77
N SER A 111 -9.78 5.41 -13.87
CA SER A 111 -10.00 4.71 -15.14
C SER A 111 -9.69 3.22 -15.03
N GLU A 112 -8.68 2.85 -14.24
CA GLU A 112 -8.16 1.49 -14.18
C GLU A 112 -8.99 0.56 -13.30
N PRO A 113 -9.20 -0.71 -13.69
CA PRO A 113 -10.01 -1.66 -12.93
C PRO A 113 -9.42 -1.95 -11.53
N GLU A 114 -8.10 -1.93 -11.39
CA GLU A 114 -7.43 -2.07 -10.10
C GLU A 114 -7.82 -0.90 -9.17
N ASN A 115 -7.70 0.34 -9.64
CA ASN A 115 -8.08 1.53 -8.86
C ASN A 115 -9.59 1.59 -8.58
N LYS A 116 -10.45 1.15 -9.50
CA LYS A 116 -11.90 1.01 -9.26
C LYS A 116 -12.18 0.09 -8.07
N ALA A 117 -11.54 -1.08 -8.04
CA ALA A 117 -11.67 -2.02 -6.93
C ALA A 117 -11.17 -1.43 -5.60
N LEU A 118 -10.04 -0.71 -5.63
CA LEU A 118 -9.50 -0.05 -4.44
C LEU A 118 -10.42 1.05 -3.91
N VAL A 119 -10.97 1.90 -4.79
CA VAL A 119 -11.91 2.96 -4.40
C VAL A 119 -13.18 2.37 -3.80
N GLU A 120 -13.71 1.29 -4.38
CA GLU A 120 -14.87 0.58 -3.83
C GLU A 120 -14.57 -0.04 -2.46
N PHE A 121 -13.42 -0.71 -2.32
CA PHE A 121 -12.96 -1.25 -1.04
C PHE A 121 -12.86 -0.15 0.03
N LEU A 122 -12.19 0.97 -0.27
CA LEU A 122 -12.01 2.06 0.68
C LEU A 122 -13.36 2.67 1.12
N LYS A 123 -14.32 2.77 0.20
CA LYS A 123 -15.67 3.28 0.48
C LYS A 123 -16.45 2.35 1.42
N ASN A 124 -16.35 1.04 1.22
CA ASN A 124 -17.13 0.04 1.95
C ASN A 124 -16.48 -0.32 3.29
N GLU A 125 -15.17 -0.58 3.28
CA GLU A 125 -14.44 -1.05 4.45
C GLU A 125 -13.96 0.09 5.34
N LYS A 126 -13.70 1.29 4.80
CA LYS A 126 -13.27 2.47 5.59
C LYS A 126 -12.15 2.12 6.59
N PRO A 127 -10.97 1.68 6.12
CA PRO A 127 -9.86 1.38 7.02
C PRO A 127 -9.48 2.61 7.85
N SER A 128 -9.07 2.38 9.09
CA SER A 128 -8.54 3.41 9.99
C SER A 128 -7.04 3.63 9.82
N TYR A 129 -6.37 2.77 9.05
CA TYR A 129 -4.95 2.88 8.72
C TYR A 129 -4.59 2.09 7.46
N ILE A 130 -3.67 2.62 6.66
CA ILE A 130 -3.16 1.96 5.45
C ILE A 130 -1.63 1.92 5.47
N PHE A 131 -1.07 0.74 5.21
CA PHE A 131 0.33 0.57 4.81
C PHE A 131 0.38 0.34 3.29
N SER A 132 1.00 1.26 2.55
CA SER A 132 1.30 1.07 1.12
C SER A 132 2.79 0.76 0.98
N LEU A 133 3.12 -0.50 0.71
CA LEU A 133 4.49 -1.01 0.63
C LEU A 133 5.04 -0.79 -0.79
N HIS A 134 6.01 0.11 -0.87
CA HIS A 134 6.68 0.57 -2.09
C HIS A 134 8.19 0.34 -2.00
N SER A 135 8.94 0.72 -3.04
CA SER A 135 10.40 0.60 -3.02
C SER A 135 11.10 1.70 -3.82
N TRP A 136 11.95 2.48 -3.15
CA TRP A 136 12.71 3.58 -3.73
C TRP A 136 13.96 3.89 -2.87
N LYS A 137 14.25 5.17 -2.61
CA LYS A 137 15.16 5.61 -1.57
C LYS A 137 14.47 5.36 -0.22
N PRO A 138 15.20 4.84 0.79
CA PRO A 138 14.63 4.48 2.08
C PRO A 138 13.92 5.66 2.72
N LEU A 139 12.60 5.56 2.87
CA LEU A 139 11.77 6.66 3.36
C LEU A 139 10.44 6.15 3.91
N LEU A 140 9.95 6.81 4.95
CA LEU A 140 8.59 6.65 5.47
C LEU A 140 7.81 7.93 5.14
N ASN A 141 7.01 7.89 4.07
CA ASN A 141 6.18 9.02 3.68
C ASN A 141 4.81 8.96 4.37
N THR A 142 4.54 9.95 5.22
CA THR A 142 3.34 10.01 6.06
C THR A 142 2.28 10.94 5.47
N ASN A 143 1.09 10.42 5.22
CA ASN A 143 -0.06 11.23 4.83
C ASN A 143 -1.16 11.10 5.88
N GLY A 144 -1.46 12.20 6.57
CA GLY A 144 -2.32 12.20 7.76
C GLY A 144 -1.59 11.68 9.02
N ARG A 145 -2.36 11.37 10.07
CA ARG A 145 -1.82 10.99 11.39
C ARG A 145 -1.27 9.55 11.41
N CYS A 146 -0.03 9.40 10.99
CA CYS A 146 0.63 8.10 10.87
C CYS A 146 1.28 7.58 12.17
N GLU A 147 1.36 8.42 13.19
CA GLU A 147 1.89 8.08 14.51
C GLU A 147 0.86 7.34 15.37
N PRO A 148 1.30 6.38 16.22
CA PRO A 148 2.69 6.03 16.53
C PRO A 148 3.35 4.99 15.59
N GLU A 149 2.62 4.43 14.62
CA GLU A 149 3.11 3.35 13.75
C GLU A 149 4.37 3.75 12.97
N SER A 150 4.35 4.95 12.38
CA SER A 150 5.46 5.47 11.59
C SER A 150 6.74 5.65 12.43
N GLU A 151 6.61 6.13 13.67
CA GLU A 151 7.73 6.28 14.61
C GLU A 151 8.33 4.93 15.03
N ILE A 152 7.47 3.93 15.27
CA ILE A 152 7.90 2.57 15.59
C ILE A 152 8.73 1.97 14.45
N ILE A 153 8.26 2.13 13.21
CA ILE A 153 8.97 1.63 12.02
C ILE A 153 10.27 2.40 11.82
N SER A 154 10.25 3.73 11.95
CA SER A 154 11.43 4.58 11.84
C SER A 154 12.50 4.14 12.85
N LYS A 155 12.14 3.95 14.12
CA LYS A 155 13.06 3.50 15.17
C LYS A 155 13.68 2.12 14.89
N ARG A 156 12.92 1.20 14.28
CA ARG A 156 13.39 -0.16 13.97
C ARG A 156 14.27 -0.22 12.73
N THR A 157 14.06 0.66 11.76
CA THR A 157 14.71 0.60 10.44
C THR A 157 15.75 1.70 10.21
N GLY A 158 15.71 2.77 11.01
CA GLY A 158 16.50 3.98 10.81
C GLY A 158 16.00 4.87 9.67
N TYR A 159 14.84 4.58 9.07
CA TYR A 159 14.33 5.33 7.93
C TYR A 159 13.75 6.67 8.38
N GLU A 160 14.03 7.72 7.59
CA GLU A 160 13.51 9.07 7.84
C GLU A 160 11.99 9.11 7.65
N LEU A 161 11.33 9.93 8.47
CA LEU A 161 9.92 10.29 8.33
C LEU A 161 9.83 11.60 7.55
N LYS A 162 9.02 11.64 6.48
CA LYS A 162 8.69 12.87 5.75
C LYS A 162 7.21 12.88 5.43
N ASP A 163 6.62 14.07 5.36
CA ASP A 163 5.26 14.30 4.88
C ASP A 163 5.18 14.48 3.36
N SER A 164 6.35 14.54 2.69
CA SER A 164 6.50 14.69 1.25
C SER A 164 7.72 13.93 0.74
N ILE A 165 7.60 13.39 -0.47
CA ILE A 165 8.70 12.73 -1.19
C ILE A 165 9.56 13.73 -2.01
N GLY A 166 9.26 15.03 -1.95
CA GLY A 166 10.04 16.10 -2.57
C GLY A 166 9.57 16.55 -3.95
N TYR A 167 8.45 16.02 -4.46
CA TYR A 167 7.81 16.42 -5.72
C TYR A 167 6.30 16.10 -5.66
N PRO A 168 5.45 16.76 -6.47
CA PRO A 168 4.00 16.53 -6.45
C PRO A 168 3.62 15.13 -6.95
N THR A 169 2.59 14.55 -6.33
CA THR A 169 2.09 13.19 -6.66
C THR A 169 0.58 13.19 -6.86
N PRO A 170 0.08 13.93 -7.87
CA PRO A 170 -1.35 14.04 -8.12
C PRO A 170 -1.95 12.64 -8.37
N GLY A 171 -3.11 12.37 -7.78
CA GLY A 171 -3.79 11.08 -7.92
C GLY A 171 -3.16 9.93 -7.13
N CYS A 172 -2.30 10.20 -6.15
CA CYS A 172 -1.73 9.14 -5.31
C CYS A 172 -2.62 8.72 -4.14
N LEU A 173 -2.33 7.53 -3.59
CA LEU A 173 -3.10 6.96 -2.48
C LEU A 173 -3.00 7.80 -1.21
N GLY A 174 -1.80 8.31 -0.91
CA GLY A 174 -1.55 9.17 0.23
C GLY A 174 -2.44 10.41 0.26
N THR A 175 -2.54 11.13 -0.87
CA THR A 175 -3.45 12.27 -1.01
C THR A 175 -4.91 11.83 -0.88
N TYR A 176 -5.31 10.81 -1.64
CA TYR A 176 -6.71 10.35 -1.69
C TYR A 176 -7.27 9.98 -0.32
N THR A 177 -6.44 9.38 0.54
CA THR A 177 -6.85 8.84 1.84
C THR A 177 -6.44 9.76 2.98
N GLY A 178 -5.14 9.95 3.18
CA GLY A 178 -4.57 10.66 4.32
C GLY A 178 -4.86 12.15 4.35
N LEU A 179 -4.85 12.81 3.19
CA LEU A 179 -5.03 14.27 3.12
C LEU A 179 -6.47 14.68 2.82
N GLU A 180 -7.24 13.86 2.11
CA GLU A 180 -8.60 14.22 1.69
C GLU A 180 -9.73 13.52 2.46
N ARG A 181 -9.44 12.41 3.15
CA ARG A 181 -10.47 11.53 3.75
C ARG A 181 -10.17 11.11 5.18
N ASP A 182 -9.16 11.69 5.82
CA ASP A 182 -8.74 11.40 7.20
C ASP A 182 -8.47 9.90 7.47
N ILE A 183 -7.99 9.18 6.46
CA ILE A 183 -7.53 7.78 6.57
C ILE A 183 -6.00 7.79 6.51
N PRO A 184 -5.28 7.70 7.64
CA PRO A 184 -3.83 7.79 7.63
C PRO A 184 -3.19 6.70 6.78
N THR A 185 -2.28 7.12 5.92
CA THR A 185 -1.61 6.26 4.96
C THR A 185 -0.11 6.46 5.06
N LEU A 186 0.58 5.38 5.44
CA LEU A 186 2.02 5.30 5.43
C LEU A 186 2.48 4.67 4.12
N THR A 187 3.07 5.48 3.25
CA THR A 187 3.80 4.98 2.09
C THR A 187 5.20 4.58 2.56
N TYR A 188 5.44 3.27 2.65
CA TYR A 188 6.69 2.71 3.10
C TYR A 188 7.59 2.43 1.90
N GLU A 189 8.52 3.35 1.61
CA GLU A 189 9.54 3.19 0.58
C GLU A 189 10.70 2.33 1.13
N ILE A 190 10.62 1.02 0.93
CA ILE A 190 11.72 0.09 1.25
C ILE A 190 12.89 0.40 0.31
N GLU A 191 14.13 0.32 0.81
CA GLU A 191 15.31 0.54 -0.05
C GLU A 191 15.31 -0.43 -1.24
N LYS A 192 15.30 0.14 -2.45
CA LYS A 192 15.25 -0.63 -3.69
C LYS A 192 16.57 -1.37 -3.91
N GLY A 193 16.48 -2.65 -4.27
CA GLY A 193 17.63 -3.51 -4.50
C GLY A 193 18.01 -4.39 -3.30
N LEU A 194 17.33 -4.26 -2.15
CA LEU A 194 17.55 -5.16 -1.02
C LEU A 194 17.26 -6.63 -1.37
N ASP A 195 18.03 -7.53 -0.77
CA ASP A 195 17.78 -8.97 -0.87
C ASP A 195 16.58 -9.38 0.00
N ALA A 196 15.96 -10.50 -0.36
CA ALA A 196 14.76 -11.00 0.32
C ALA A 196 14.99 -11.29 1.80
N GLU A 197 16.17 -11.80 2.18
CA GLU A 197 16.47 -12.12 3.58
C GLU A 197 16.50 -10.84 4.42
N SER A 198 17.17 -9.79 3.93
CA SER A 198 17.21 -8.49 4.60
C SER A 198 15.81 -7.87 4.73
N ILE A 199 14.97 -7.98 3.70
CA ILE A 199 13.59 -7.50 3.73
C ILE A 199 12.79 -8.21 4.83
N LEU A 200 12.82 -9.55 4.82
CA LEU A 200 12.08 -10.39 5.76
C LEU A 200 12.61 -10.24 7.20
N ARG A 201 13.91 -10.01 7.39
CA ARG A 201 14.54 -9.88 8.70
C ARG A 201 14.29 -8.51 9.34
N VAL A 202 14.21 -7.44 8.55
CA VAL A 202 14.12 -6.06 9.08
C VAL A 202 12.70 -5.50 8.99
N HIS A 203 12.10 -5.56 7.81
CA HIS A 203 10.88 -4.78 7.51
C HIS A 203 9.61 -5.49 7.99
N VAL A 204 9.54 -6.81 7.83
CA VAL A 204 8.39 -7.60 8.32
C VAL A 204 8.24 -7.45 9.85
N PRO A 205 9.28 -7.64 10.68
CA PRO A 205 9.18 -7.40 12.12
C PRO A 205 8.86 -5.95 12.49
N ALA A 206 9.32 -4.97 11.70
CA ALA A 206 8.99 -3.57 11.94
C ALA A 206 7.50 -3.28 11.78
N ILE A 207 6.88 -3.80 10.72
CA ILE A 207 5.44 -3.68 10.46
C ILE A 207 4.64 -4.45 11.53
N LEU A 208 5.07 -5.67 11.88
CA LEU A 208 4.41 -6.46 12.93
C LEU A 208 4.43 -5.76 14.31
N GLU A 209 5.49 -5.02 14.63
CA GLU A 209 5.53 -4.21 15.84
C GLU A 209 4.55 -3.03 15.76
N ALA A 210 4.53 -2.30 14.64
CA ALA A 210 3.63 -1.17 14.44
C ALA A 210 2.16 -1.58 14.53
N LEU A 211 1.80 -2.77 14.02
CA LEU A 211 0.44 -3.30 14.12
C LEU A 211 -0.03 -3.48 15.57
N LYS A 212 0.87 -3.62 16.54
CA LYS A 212 0.48 -3.69 17.96
C LYS A 212 -0.15 -2.39 18.44
N SER A 213 0.39 -1.23 18.03
CA SER A 213 -0.18 0.07 18.37
C SER A 213 -1.41 0.44 17.53
N THR A 214 -1.53 -0.12 16.31
CA THR A 214 -2.70 0.12 15.45
C THR A 214 -4.01 -0.38 16.07
N GLN A 215 -3.94 -1.34 16.99
CA GLN A 215 -5.10 -1.85 17.73
C GLN A 215 -5.82 -0.78 18.56
N ASP A 216 -5.12 0.29 18.94
CA ASP A 216 -5.64 1.37 19.77
C ASP A 216 -6.32 2.49 18.95
N ARG A 217 -6.31 2.38 17.61
CA ARG A 217 -7.02 3.33 16.74
C ARG A 217 -8.52 3.23 16.95
N ARG A 218 -9.23 4.34 16.71
CA ARG A 218 -10.70 4.34 16.73
C ARG A 218 -11.20 3.97 15.34
N SER A 219 -12.17 3.06 15.29
CA SER A 219 -12.93 2.69 14.09
C SER A 219 -14.03 3.70 13.77
#